data_AF-A0A0C3GH41-F1
#
_entry.id   AF-A0A0C3GH41-F1
#
_cell.length_a   1.000
_cell.length_b   1.000
_cell.length_c   1.000
_cell.angle_alpha   90.00
_cell.angle_beta   90.00
_cell.angle_gamma   90.00
#
_symmetry.space_group_name_H-M   'P 1'
#
loop_
_entity.id
_entity.type
_entity.pdbx_description
1 polymer ?
#
loop_
_entity_poly.entity_id
_entity_poly.type
_entity_poly.pdbx_seq_one_letter_code
_entity_poly.pdbx_strand_id
1 'polypeptide(L)'
;MPRDGHSHHDSHSAPLLQLNETEVLMHHAPTPPSYWTIDIDEHDPGVSRHPGLMILHGLLMSLAFFIALPVGIAMRSVKHAWHGYVVIVFYGLCVLGCAASALYTKLTPNMYENQKHSQHGYFVLFASACLSILDLVALLGRLTAYIRSRDHTKLNFYRTVILGREEIPTGSDAEYAGLVVDAPEEFDEAELKVADDAIEPLHVRRQRSMSPLETVNLDRTVHWTNDVHRRQHSSASERTLFSAFSPTKHSDGVLDDMDIDDDVKPRLPLLRRIARGAFGTAERALVFAGYCQLLTGIVVYTGGCRQSYVNGCLAHLIKGSIFWCYGLVTFARFLGSFSELGWAWNRAPSGDYPSAEFVESFVIFLYGVTNTWMERFGAHSGDPYTTKQMQHISIAVMFWFAGLLGMGIESKRVRRWLAASASATFKSRAGQETVAEPPSYIFSFNPFPALVIGVTGAAMSAHAQTYLFQVQIHALWGYLLLAFSILRWLTYFFVWLGPPHSILPSRPPTEALSSFFLACGGLTFIFSTEEITFAAMRRGRDDVMLFMNLSVALTCFAFCWTFCVVAFKGWLRSRSNPPLSYHNSA
;
A
#
# COMPACT_ATOMS: atom_id res chain seq x y z
N MET A 1 25.32 -40.12 11.70
CA MET A 1 25.05 -38.79 11.12
C MET A 1 23.98 -38.16 11.97
N PRO A 2 24.19 -36.96 12.55
CA PRO A 2 23.17 -36.36 13.40
C PRO A 2 21.98 -35.98 12.51
N ARG A 3 20.83 -36.57 12.82
CA ARG A 3 19.52 -36.22 12.28
C ARG A 3 19.30 -34.72 12.49
N ASP A 4 18.66 -34.05 11.53
CA ASP A 4 17.99 -32.77 11.78
C ASP A 4 17.01 -32.96 12.95
N GLY A 5 17.48 -32.60 14.13
CA GLY A 5 16.83 -32.83 15.39
C GLY A 5 15.85 -31.72 15.68
N HIS A 6 14.80 -31.59 14.88
CA HIS A 6 13.54 -31.32 15.56
C HIS A 6 13.14 -32.66 16.15
N SER A 7 13.42 -32.89 17.44
CA SER A 7 12.81 -33.99 18.18
C SER A 7 11.32 -33.93 17.87
N HIS A 8 10.87 -34.92 17.09
CA HIS A 8 9.48 -35.07 16.72
C HIS A 8 8.72 -35.37 18.02
N HIS A 9 8.29 -34.33 18.71
CA HIS A 9 7.05 -34.41 19.43
C HIS A 9 5.99 -34.70 18.37
N ASP A 10 5.51 -35.95 18.34
CA ASP A 10 4.35 -36.33 17.55
C ASP A 10 3.32 -35.21 17.69
N SER A 11 2.65 -34.84 16.59
CA SER A 11 1.53 -33.88 16.62
C SER A 11 0.39 -34.31 17.57
N HIS A 12 0.50 -35.49 18.18
CA HIS A 12 -0.39 -36.09 19.16
C HIS A 12 0.11 -36.00 20.61
N SER A 13 1.34 -35.54 20.86
CA SER A 13 1.88 -35.38 22.21
C SER A 13 1.47 -34.05 22.82
N ALA A 14 1.19 -34.04 24.13
CA ALA A 14 0.82 -32.82 24.85
C ALA A 14 2.00 -31.83 24.87
N PRO A 15 1.74 -30.52 24.71
CA PRO A 15 2.80 -29.52 24.72
C PRO A 15 3.47 -29.42 26.09
N LEU A 16 4.77 -29.13 26.10
CA LEU A 16 5.56 -29.02 27.32
C LEU A 16 5.23 -27.73 28.09
N LEU A 17 5.14 -27.83 29.42
CA LEU A 17 4.85 -26.68 30.30
C LEU A 17 6.10 -25.94 30.77
N GLN A 18 7.24 -26.61 30.80
CA GLN A 18 8.50 -26.06 31.30
C GLN A 18 9.57 -26.15 30.24
N LEU A 19 10.41 -25.14 30.18
CA LEU A 19 11.55 -25.09 29.28
C LEU A 19 12.60 -26.12 29.70
N ASN A 20 12.88 -27.08 28.83
CA ASN A 20 13.96 -28.04 29.04
C ASN A 20 15.23 -27.52 28.38
N GLU A 21 16.08 -26.83 29.14
CA GLU A 21 17.33 -26.26 28.63
C GLU A 21 18.26 -27.30 28.02
N THR A 22 18.26 -28.54 28.54
CA THR A 22 19.09 -29.62 27.99
C THR A 22 18.66 -29.96 26.55
N GLU A 23 17.35 -30.01 26.31
CA GLU A 23 16.80 -30.28 24.99
C GLU A 23 17.02 -29.13 24.02
N VAL A 24 16.84 -27.89 24.48
CA VAL A 24 17.16 -26.70 23.69
C VAL A 24 18.63 -26.73 23.29
N LEU A 25 19.55 -27.06 24.20
CA LEU A 25 20.99 -27.12 23.94
C LEU A 25 21.43 -28.28 23.05
N MET A 26 20.59 -29.32 22.86
CA MET A 26 20.86 -30.38 21.87
C MET A 26 20.74 -29.87 20.43
N HIS A 27 19.92 -28.84 20.21
CA HIS A 27 19.54 -28.37 18.87
C HIS A 27 19.95 -26.92 18.60
N HIS A 28 20.22 -26.16 19.67
CA HIS A 28 20.58 -24.76 19.60
C HIS A 28 21.80 -24.44 20.46
N ALA A 29 22.65 -23.53 19.98
CA ALA A 29 23.75 -23.03 20.79
C ALA A 29 23.22 -22.25 22.01
N PRO A 30 23.96 -22.24 23.14
CA PRO A 30 23.66 -21.37 24.27
C PRO A 30 23.61 -19.91 23.80
N THR A 31 22.71 -19.12 24.38
CA THR A 31 22.55 -17.70 24.02
C THR A 31 23.83 -16.93 24.35
N PRO A 32 24.59 -16.45 23.35
CA PRO A 32 25.81 -15.70 23.61
C PRO A 32 25.48 -14.31 24.16
N PRO A 33 26.43 -13.63 24.82
CA PRO A 33 26.23 -12.25 25.25
C PRO A 33 25.91 -11.32 24.07
N SER A 34 25.18 -10.26 24.35
CA SER A 34 24.74 -9.24 23.41
C SER A 34 24.98 -7.84 23.95
N TYR A 35 24.72 -6.82 23.12
CA TYR A 35 24.73 -5.43 23.59
C TYR A 35 23.73 -5.22 24.75
N TRP A 36 22.57 -5.87 24.69
CA TRP A 36 21.60 -5.87 25.79
C TRP A 36 22.17 -6.49 27.07
N THR A 37 22.88 -7.62 27.00
CA THR A 37 23.44 -8.22 28.21
C THR A 37 24.52 -7.33 28.82
N ILE A 38 25.36 -6.71 27.98
CA ILE A 38 26.38 -5.75 28.43
C ILE A 38 25.73 -4.54 29.08
N ASP A 39 24.71 -3.94 28.48
CA ASP A 39 24.15 -2.66 28.95
C ASP A 39 23.11 -2.82 30.07
N ILE A 40 22.38 -3.93 30.11
CA ILE A 40 21.25 -4.15 31.02
C ILE A 40 21.49 -5.31 31.99
N ASP A 41 21.70 -6.53 31.50
CA ASP A 41 21.58 -7.75 32.34
C ASP A 41 22.79 -7.99 33.27
N GLU A 42 24.00 -8.11 32.73
CA GLU A 42 25.19 -8.52 33.50
C GLU A 42 26.14 -7.33 33.78
N HIS A 43 26.57 -7.20 35.03
CA HIS A 43 27.56 -6.21 35.45
C HIS A 43 28.96 -6.85 35.47
N ASP A 44 29.69 -6.75 34.36
CA ASP A 44 31.13 -7.02 34.33
C ASP A 44 31.88 -5.72 34.71
N PRO A 45 32.62 -5.69 35.84
CA PRO A 45 33.39 -4.52 36.25
C PRO A 45 34.47 -4.11 35.24
N GLY A 46 34.88 -5.02 34.33
CA GLY A 46 35.88 -4.78 33.30
C GLY A 46 35.37 -4.08 32.04
N VAL A 47 34.06 -3.93 31.85
CA VAL A 47 33.46 -3.38 30.62
C VAL A 47 32.67 -2.11 30.92
N SER A 48 33.06 -0.99 30.30
CA SER A 48 32.31 0.26 30.43
C SER A 48 30.98 0.20 29.69
N ARG A 49 29.89 0.58 30.37
CA ARG A 49 28.52 0.57 29.82
C ARG A 49 28.14 1.96 29.31
N HIS A 50 27.48 2.01 28.15
CA HIS A 50 27.04 3.27 27.55
C HIS A 50 25.60 3.21 27.01
N PRO A 51 24.61 2.72 27.80
CA PRO A 51 23.24 2.55 27.33
C PRO A 51 22.61 3.84 26.84
N GLY A 52 23.00 4.98 27.43
CA GLY A 52 22.52 6.31 27.02
C GLY A 52 22.83 6.66 25.57
N LEU A 53 23.97 6.20 25.03
CA LEU A 53 24.32 6.46 23.62
C LEU A 53 23.46 5.64 22.66
N MET A 54 23.15 4.39 23.01
CA MET A 54 22.26 3.54 22.21
C MET A 54 20.82 4.06 22.24
N ILE A 55 20.33 4.45 23.42
CA ILE A 55 19.02 5.10 23.57
C ILE A 55 18.96 6.39 22.75
N LEU A 56 20.01 7.23 22.81
CA LEU A 56 20.09 8.46 22.04
C LEU A 56 20.06 8.17 20.53
N HIS A 57 20.82 7.18 20.05
CA HIS A 57 20.78 6.76 18.65
C HIS A 57 19.37 6.34 18.22
N GLY A 58 18.74 5.43 18.98
CA GLY A 58 17.39 4.93 18.68
C GLY A 58 16.34 6.03 18.67
N LEU A 59 16.39 6.96 19.64
CA LEU A 59 15.48 8.10 19.71
C LEU A 59 15.68 9.06 18.54
N LEU A 60 16.91 9.48 18.25
CA LEU A 60 17.20 10.41 17.15
C LEU A 60 16.81 9.83 15.79
N MET A 61 17.12 8.55 15.54
CA MET A 61 16.71 7.88 14.31
C MET A 61 15.19 7.71 14.22
N SER A 62 14.51 7.42 15.33
CA SER A 62 13.05 7.35 15.37
C SER A 62 12.40 8.70 15.09
N LEU A 63 12.92 9.79 15.66
CA LEU A 63 12.46 11.15 15.37
C LEU A 63 12.69 11.51 13.90
N ALA A 64 13.82 11.11 13.31
CA ALA A 64 14.10 11.35 11.90
C ALA A 64 13.09 10.62 10.99
N PHE A 65 12.97 9.29 11.13
CA PHE A 65 12.20 8.48 10.18
C PHE A 65 10.70 8.42 10.44
N PHE A 66 10.25 8.55 11.70
CA PHE A 66 8.82 8.48 12.04
C PHE A 66 8.19 9.85 12.29
N ILE A 67 8.96 10.93 12.37
CA ILE A 67 8.40 12.29 12.53
C ILE A 67 8.84 13.20 11.38
N ALA A 68 10.14 13.51 11.29
CA ALA A 68 10.63 14.49 10.32
C ALA A 68 10.37 14.06 8.87
N LEU A 69 10.59 12.79 8.54
CA LEU A 69 10.35 12.26 7.20
C LEU A 69 8.86 12.32 6.79
N PRO A 70 7.88 11.74 7.52
CA PRO A 70 6.46 11.88 7.19
C PRO A 70 5.97 13.33 7.10
N VAL A 71 6.44 14.20 8.00
CA VAL A 71 6.13 15.65 7.96
C VAL A 71 6.71 16.27 6.69
N GLY A 72 7.94 15.92 6.31
CA GLY A 72 8.58 16.35 5.09
C GLY A 72 7.80 15.96 3.84
N ILE A 73 7.35 14.70 3.76
CA ILE A 73 6.50 14.17 2.68
C ILE A 73 5.16 14.91 2.61
N ALA A 74 4.50 15.12 3.76
CA ALA A 74 3.23 15.84 3.82
C ALA A 74 3.38 17.29 3.34
N MET A 75 4.40 18.01 3.80
CA MET A 75 4.70 19.39 3.38
C MET A 75 5.09 19.49 1.91
N ARG A 76 5.81 18.50 1.38
CA ARG A 76 6.14 18.41 -0.04
C ARG A 76 4.88 18.34 -0.90
N SER A 77 3.92 17.50 -0.51
CA SER A 77 2.69 17.24 -1.27
C SER A 77 1.77 18.46 -1.45
N VAL A 78 2.01 19.55 -0.71
CA VAL A 78 1.29 20.83 -0.84
C VAL A 78 2.21 21.99 -1.27
N LYS A 79 3.45 21.67 -1.67
CA LYS A 79 4.51 22.64 -2.00
C LYS A 79 4.72 23.69 -0.89
N HIS A 80 4.76 23.26 0.38
CA HIS A 80 4.92 24.17 1.51
C HIS A 80 6.36 24.69 1.61
N ALA A 81 6.55 25.99 1.87
CA ALA A 81 7.87 26.62 1.91
C ALA A 81 8.80 26.07 3.01
N TRP A 82 8.24 25.55 4.11
CA TRP A 82 9.02 24.98 5.21
C TRP A 82 9.55 23.56 4.94
N HIS A 83 9.22 22.95 3.80
CA HIS A 83 9.71 21.62 3.45
C HIS A 83 11.25 21.54 3.53
N GLY A 84 11.97 22.52 2.98
CA GLY A 84 13.44 22.54 3.04
C GLY A 84 14.00 22.57 4.47
N TYR A 85 13.34 23.28 5.38
CA TYR A 85 13.73 23.31 6.80
C TYR A 85 13.55 21.93 7.46
N VAL A 86 12.43 21.25 7.19
CA VAL A 86 12.18 19.90 7.72
C VAL A 86 13.21 18.90 7.19
N VAL A 87 13.63 19.02 5.93
CA VAL A 87 14.70 18.18 5.35
C VAL A 87 16.05 18.43 6.06
N ILE A 88 16.39 19.67 6.38
CA ILE A 88 17.60 19.99 7.17
C ILE A 88 17.52 19.36 8.56
N VAL A 89 16.38 19.47 9.24
CA VAL A 89 16.16 18.84 10.55
C VAL A 89 16.28 17.32 10.45
N PHE A 90 15.71 16.69 9.42
CA PHE A 90 15.81 15.26 9.17
C PHE A 90 17.28 14.80 9.09
N TYR A 91 18.09 15.42 8.23
CA TYR A 91 19.51 15.07 8.12
C TYR A 91 20.31 15.41 9.38
N GLY A 92 19.99 16.50 10.07
CA GLY A 92 20.61 16.83 11.36
C GLY A 92 20.39 15.75 12.41
N LEU A 93 19.16 15.23 12.52
CA LEU A 93 18.84 14.10 13.40
C LEU A 93 19.58 12.83 12.97
N CYS A 94 19.64 12.51 11.68
CA CYS A 94 20.39 11.35 11.17
C CYS A 94 21.88 11.45 11.48
N VAL A 95 22.51 12.61 11.30
CA VAL A 95 23.94 12.81 11.60
C VAL A 95 24.20 12.64 13.09
N LEU A 96 23.40 13.26 13.95
CA LEU A 96 23.53 13.11 15.41
C LEU A 96 23.28 11.66 15.86
N GLY A 97 22.29 10.98 15.28
CA GLY A 97 22.01 9.58 15.54
C GLY A 97 23.17 8.67 15.13
N CYS A 98 23.74 8.88 13.94
CA CYS A 98 24.92 8.15 13.47
C CYS A 98 26.14 8.44 14.35
N ALA A 99 26.34 9.69 14.79
CA ALA A 99 27.43 10.05 15.69
C ALA A 99 27.32 9.35 17.06
N ALA A 100 26.11 9.27 17.63
CA ALA A 100 25.85 8.54 18.86
C ALA A 100 26.15 7.04 18.71
N SER A 101 25.73 6.42 17.60
CA SER A 101 26.04 5.02 17.30
C SER A 101 27.55 4.79 17.08
N ALA A 102 28.22 5.66 16.33
CA ALA A 102 29.66 5.55 16.09
C ALA A 102 30.46 5.68 17.40
N LEU A 103 30.05 6.58 18.29
CA LEU A 103 30.66 6.71 19.61
C LEU A 103 30.41 5.46 20.47
N TYR A 104 29.18 4.92 20.46
CA TYR A 104 28.87 3.68 21.16
C TYR A 104 29.72 2.51 20.66
N THR A 105 29.83 2.29 19.35
CA THR A 105 30.64 1.21 18.77
C THR A 105 32.14 1.36 19.06
N LYS A 106 32.63 2.58 19.31
CA LYS A 106 34.02 2.82 19.70
C LYS A 106 34.28 2.54 21.19
N LEU A 107 33.28 2.79 22.03
CA LEU A 107 33.39 2.64 23.48
C LEU A 107 32.98 1.26 24.00
N THR A 108 32.18 0.53 23.23
CA THR A 108 31.66 -0.80 23.58
C THR A 108 32.37 -1.87 22.75
N PRO A 109 32.74 -3.03 23.33
CA PRO A 109 33.31 -4.14 22.57
C PRO A 109 32.43 -4.54 21.38
N ASN A 110 33.04 -4.78 20.23
CA ASN A 110 32.29 -5.20 19.04
C ASN A 110 31.80 -6.64 19.24
N MET A 111 30.48 -6.80 19.39
CA MET A 111 29.87 -8.11 19.64
C MET A 111 29.68 -8.92 18.35
N TYR A 112 29.50 -8.26 17.20
CA TYR A 112 29.16 -8.92 15.93
C TYR A 112 29.99 -8.35 14.79
N GLU A 113 30.97 -9.13 14.36
CA GLU A 113 31.66 -8.87 13.12
C GLU A 113 30.68 -8.92 11.93
N ASN A 114 30.78 -7.97 11.01
CA ASN A 114 30.00 -7.92 9.77
C ASN A 114 28.46 -7.89 9.94
N GLN A 115 27.96 -7.31 11.04
CA GLN A 115 26.52 -7.08 11.19
C GLN A 115 25.93 -6.25 10.03
N LYS A 116 24.70 -6.57 9.64
CA LYS A 116 24.04 -6.01 8.46
C LYS A 116 23.20 -4.77 8.73
N HIS A 117 22.90 -4.46 9.99
CA HIS A 117 22.13 -3.28 10.37
C HIS A 117 22.81 -1.99 9.91
N SER A 118 24.09 -1.76 10.22
CA SER A 118 24.76 -0.52 9.78
C SER A 118 24.95 -0.44 8.27
N GLN A 119 25.28 -1.56 7.59
CA GLN A 119 25.39 -1.59 6.13
C GLN A 119 24.05 -1.22 5.47
N HIS A 120 22.96 -1.82 5.96
CA HIS A 120 21.61 -1.51 5.50
C HIS A 120 21.22 -0.06 5.84
N GLY A 121 21.57 0.43 7.03
CA GLY A 121 21.31 1.81 7.46
C GLY A 121 21.96 2.84 6.56
N TYR A 122 23.24 2.66 6.21
CA TYR A 122 23.94 3.52 5.25
C TYR A 122 23.30 3.48 3.85
N PHE A 123 22.82 2.31 3.42
CA PHE A 123 22.09 2.20 2.16
C PHE A 123 20.78 3.00 2.18
N VAL A 124 19.99 2.92 3.26
CA VAL A 124 18.75 3.69 3.41
C VAL A 124 19.03 5.19 3.43
N LEU A 125 20.06 5.63 4.16
CA LEU A 125 20.48 7.03 4.18
C LEU A 125 20.98 7.50 2.81
N PHE A 126 21.71 6.66 2.08
CA PHE A 126 22.16 6.95 0.72
C PHE A 126 20.98 7.07 -0.26
N ALA A 127 20.00 6.16 -0.18
CA ALA A 127 18.79 6.24 -0.98
C ALA A 127 18.00 7.52 -0.68
N SER A 128 17.87 7.89 0.60
CA SER A 128 17.25 9.15 1.00
C SER A 128 18.03 10.36 0.48
N ALA A 129 19.37 10.34 0.56
CA ALA A 129 20.22 11.39 0.02
C ALA A 129 20.05 11.54 -1.49
N CYS A 130 19.97 10.43 -2.23
CA CYS A 130 19.73 10.45 -3.68
C CYS A 130 18.40 11.16 -4.02
N LEU A 131 17.32 10.87 -3.30
CA LEU A 131 16.03 11.53 -3.50
C LEU A 131 16.14 13.04 -3.19
N SER A 132 16.80 13.43 -2.10
CA SER A 132 16.99 14.84 -1.76
C SER A 132 17.94 15.58 -2.71
N ILE A 133 18.92 14.90 -3.31
CA ILE A 133 19.79 15.47 -4.34
C ILE A 133 18.98 15.82 -5.59
N LEU A 134 18.05 14.96 -6.01
CA LEU A 134 17.15 15.27 -7.13
C LEU A 134 16.34 16.55 -6.85
N ASP A 135 15.86 16.73 -5.61
CA ASP A 135 15.16 17.94 -5.19
C ASP A 135 16.06 19.18 -5.20
N LEU A 136 17.31 19.03 -4.75
CA LEU A 136 18.30 20.11 -4.76
C LEU A 136 18.65 20.53 -6.19
N VAL A 137 18.82 19.57 -7.11
CA VAL A 137 19.07 19.86 -8.52
C VAL A 137 17.88 20.60 -9.13
N ALA A 138 16.64 20.17 -8.83
CA ALA A 138 15.44 20.88 -9.29
C ALA A 138 15.33 22.30 -8.68
N LEU A 139 15.74 22.49 -7.44
CA LEU A 139 15.82 23.82 -6.80
C LEU A 139 16.87 24.72 -7.47
N LEU A 140 18.06 24.20 -7.74
CA LEU A 140 19.13 24.92 -8.43
C LEU A 140 18.73 25.26 -9.87
N GLY A 141 18.06 24.35 -10.58
CA GLY A 141 17.48 24.61 -11.89
C GLY A 141 16.53 25.81 -11.86
N ARG A 142 15.57 25.82 -10.92
CA ARG A 142 14.64 26.96 -10.72
C ARG A 142 15.37 28.25 -10.34
N LEU A 143 16.41 28.18 -9.51
CA LEU A 143 17.23 29.34 -9.14
C LEU A 143 17.98 29.91 -10.35
N THR A 144 18.62 29.07 -11.17
CA THR A 144 19.33 29.53 -12.37
C THR A 144 18.38 30.14 -13.40
N ALA A 145 17.18 29.57 -13.55
CA ALA A 145 16.15 30.12 -14.42
C ALA A 145 15.61 31.46 -13.91
N TYR A 146 15.44 31.62 -12.60
CA TYR A 146 15.09 32.91 -11.99
C TYR A 146 16.21 33.97 -12.14
N ILE A 147 17.48 33.58 -12.05
CA ILE A 147 18.60 34.50 -12.29
C ILE A 147 18.65 34.94 -13.76
N ARG A 148 18.22 34.08 -14.70
CA ARG A 148 18.14 34.40 -16.12
C ARG A 148 16.85 35.12 -16.53
N SER A 149 15.81 35.12 -15.68
CA SER A 149 14.57 35.82 -15.96
C SER A 149 14.76 37.33 -15.80
N ARG A 150 13.95 38.13 -16.52
CA ARG A 150 14.04 39.60 -16.48
C ARG A 150 13.39 40.23 -15.25
N ASP A 151 12.66 39.44 -14.45
CA ASP A 151 11.92 39.91 -13.28
C ASP A 151 12.53 39.32 -12.00
N HIS A 152 13.22 40.19 -11.24
CA HIS A 152 13.90 39.85 -10.00
C HIS A 152 13.14 40.29 -8.74
N THR A 153 11.81 40.36 -8.79
CA THR A 153 11.02 40.69 -7.59
C THR A 153 11.10 39.59 -6.53
N LYS A 154 11.13 39.99 -5.25
CA LYS A 154 11.16 39.06 -4.10
C LYS A 154 9.97 38.08 -4.11
N LEU A 155 8.82 38.52 -4.64
CA LEU A 155 7.63 37.69 -4.76
C LEU A 155 7.82 36.58 -5.79
N ASN A 156 8.39 36.89 -6.96
CA ASN A 156 8.71 35.90 -7.98
C ASN A 156 9.83 34.97 -7.52
N PHE A 157 10.86 35.47 -6.82
CA PHE A 157 11.84 34.59 -6.19
C PHE A 157 11.17 33.53 -5.31
N TYR A 158 10.25 33.98 -4.44
CA TYR A 158 9.56 33.10 -3.51
C TYR A 158 8.61 32.12 -4.22
N ARG A 159 7.85 32.58 -5.24
CA ARG A 159 6.91 31.75 -6.01
C ARG A 159 7.60 30.75 -6.93
N THR A 160 8.64 31.18 -7.63
CA THR A 160 9.34 30.38 -8.65
C THR A 160 10.39 29.47 -8.01
N VAL A 161 11.28 30.01 -7.17
CA VAL A 161 12.43 29.25 -6.61
C VAL A 161 12.02 28.40 -5.41
N ILE A 162 11.38 29.01 -4.41
CA ILE A 162 11.06 28.30 -3.15
C ILE A 162 9.81 27.42 -3.32
N LEU A 163 8.70 27.99 -3.80
CA LEU A 163 7.41 27.28 -3.91
C LEU A 163 7.28 26.41 -5.18
N GLY A 164 7.97 26.74 -6.28
CA GLY A 164 7.84 26.00 -7.55
C GLY A 164 6.41 26.01 -8.11
N ARG A 165 5.73 27.16 -8.02
CA ARG A 165 4.33 27.33 -8.47
C ARG A 165 4.18 27.79 -9.92
N GLU A 166 5.21 28.36 -10.55
CA GLU A 166 5.13 28.87 -11.92
C GLU A 166 5.95 28.00 -12.89
N GLU A 167 5.33 27.57 -13.99
CA GLU A 167 6.02 27.02 -15.16
C GLU A 167 6.72 28.16 -15.88
N ILE A 168 8.04 28.07 -16.00
CA ILE A 168 8.81 29.04 -16.75
C ILE A 168 8.67 28.68 -18.24
N PRO A 169 8.28 29.60 -19.13
CA PRO A 169 8.27 29.38 -20.57
C PRO A 169 9.72 29.44 -21.08
N THR A 170 10.48 28.38 -20.87
CA THR A 170 11.82 28.22 -21.43
C THR A 170 11.82 26.96 -22.28
N GLY A 171 12.05 27.11 -23.59
CA GLY A 171 12.26 26.04 -24.58
C GLY A 171 13.54 25.24 -24.36
N SER A 172 13.76 24.79 -23.13
CA SER A 172 14.86 23.93 -22.70
C SER A 172 14.27 22.92 -21.73
N ASP A 173 13.83 21.79 -22.28
CA ASP A 173 13.41 20.58 -21.57
C ASP A 173 14.51 20.08 -20.63
N ALA A 174 14.55 20.62 -19.40
CA ALA A 174 15.25 19.95 -18.31
C ALA A 174 14.32 18.82 -17.81
N GLU A 175 14.36 17.67 -18.48
CA GLU A 175 13.51 16.49 -18.25
C GLU A 175 13.39 16.08 -16.75
N TYR A 176 14.39 16.40 -15.95
CA TYR A 176 14.46 16.15 -14.51
C TYR A 176 13.60 17.09 -13.64
N ALA A 177 13.41 18.36 -14.05
CA ALA A 177 12.59 19.31 -13.27
C ALA A 177 11.13 18.84 -13.20
N GLY A 178 10.66 18.17 -14.25
CA GLY A 178 9.32 17.59 -14.33
C GLY A 178 9.10 16.29 -13.56
N LEU A 179 10.13 15.76 -12.88
CA LEU A 179 10.04 14.57 -12.01
C LEU A 179 9.77 14.93 -10.55
N VAL A 180 10.26 16.09 -10.12
CA VAL A 180 10.21 16.58 -8.73
C VAL A 180 9.01 17.49 -8.49
N VAL A 181 8.59 18.22 -9.52
CA VAL A 181 7.42 19.10 -9.46
C VAL A 181 6.17 18.24 -9.61
N ASP A 182 5.43 18.08 -8.51
CA ASP A 182 3.99 17.78 -8.59
C ASP A 182 3.39 18.91 -9.45
N ALA A 183 3.11 18.65 -10.72
CA ALA A 183 2.25 19.57 -11.47
C ALA A 183 1.00 19.75 -10.61
N PRO A 184 0.44 20.97 -10.47
CA PRO A 184 -0.91 21.06 -9.96
C PRO A 184 -1.73 20.13 -10.86
N GLU A 185 -2.20 19.01 -10.30
CA GLU A 185 -3.35 18.35 -10.86
C GLU A 185 -4.45 19.38 -10.64
N GLU A 186 -4.54 20.33 -11.59
CA GLU A 186 -5.74 21.10 -11.79
C GLU A 186 -6.81 20.04 -11.89
N PHE A 187 -7.58 19.94 -10.81
CA PHE A 187 -8.96 19.55 -10.92
C PHE A 187 -9.48 20.52 -11.96
N ASP A 188 -9.60 20.08 -13.21
CA ASP A 188 -10.53 20.70 -14.14
C ASP A 188 -11.78 20.90 -13.30
N GLU A 189 -12.15 22.17 -13.13
CA GLU A 189 -13.32 22.55 -12.39
C GLU A 189 -14.47 21.75 -12.99
N ALA A 190 -14.78 20.62 -12.36
CA ALA A 190 -16.03 19.93 -12.54
C ALA A 190 -17.03 20.85 -11.88
N GLU A 191 -17.35 21.93 -12.61
CA GLU A 191 -18.54 22.71 -12.46
C GLU A 191 -19.63 21.65 -12.40
N LEU A 192 -20.11 21.40 -11.18
CA LEU A 192 -21.11 20.41 -10.88
C LEU A 192 -22.44 20.99 -11.37
N LYS A 193 -22.55 21.17 -12.69
CA LYS A 193 -23.83 21.20 -13.38
C LYS A 193 -24.34 19.78 -13.34
N VAL A 194 -24.97 19.46 -12.21
CA VAL A 194 -26.07 18.50 -12.19
C VAL A 194 -26.95 18.91 -13.37
N ALA A 195 -27.00 18.05 -14.38
CA ALA A 195 -28.09 18.12 -15.33
C ALA A 195 -29.36 17.94 -14.49
N ASP A 196 -30.07 19.05 -14.28
CA ASP A 196 -31.49 19.05 -13.94
C ASP A 196 -32.20 18.32 -15.08
N ASP A 197 -32.23 16.99 -15.03
CA ASP A 197 -33.16 16.18 -15.79
C ASP A 197 -33.49 14.91 -14.98
N ALA A 198 -34.67 14.99 -14.37
CA ALA A 198 -35.56 13.92 -13.95
C ALA A 198 -35.05 12.86 -12.96
N ILE A 199 -35.20 13.15 -11.65
CA ILE A 199 -35.51 12.12 -10.65
C ILE A 199 -36.63 12.64 -9.74
N GLU A 200 -37.87 12.20 -10.00
CA GLU A 200 -38.96 12.32 -9.01
C GLU A 200 -38.66 11.42 -7.81
N PRO A 201 -38.79 11.91 -6.55
CA PRO A 201 -38.61 11.08 -5.37
C PRO A 201 -39.76 10.08 -5.18
N LEU A 202 -39.38 8.84 -4.87
CA LEU A 202 -40.17 7.60 -4.82
C LEU A 202 -41.17 7.51 -3.64
N HIS A 203 -41.67 8.64 -3.13
CA HIS A 203 -42.49 8.70 -1.91
C HIS A 203 -43.83 9.46 -2.07
N VAL A 204 -44.54 9.27 -3.20
CA VAL A 204 -45.96 9.68 -3.33
C VAL A 204 -46.84 8.59 -3.99
N ARG A 205 -46.31 7.37 -4.23
CA ARG A 205 -47.09 6.30 -4.89
C ARG A 205 -48.06 5.54 -3.97
N ARG A 206 -48.28 5.99 -2.74
CA ARG A 206 -49.14 5.29 -1.75
C ARG A 206 -50.32 6.13 -1.27
N GLN A 207 -51.03 6.82 -2.17
CA GLN A 207 -52.41 7.25 -1.93
C GLN A 207 -53.04 7.77 -3.22
N ARG A 208 -53.59 6.88 -4.04
CA ARG A 208 -54.73 7.27 -4.87
C ARG A 208 -55.69 6.09 -5.04
N SER A 209 -56.88 6.30 -4.52
CA SER A 209 -58.05 5.44 -4.56
C SER A 209 -58.45 5.08 -5.98
N MET A 210 -58.89 3.84 -6.19
CA MET A 210 -59.61 3.42 -7.39
C MET A 210 -61.00 4.06 -7.46
N SER A 211 -61.41 4.47 -8.67
CA SER A 211 -62.80 4.56 -9.12
C SER A 211 -62.85 4.55 -10.67
N PRO A 212 -63.99 4.19 -11.31
CA PRO A 212 -63.99 3.24 -12.43
C PRO A 212 -64.15 3.82 -13.84
N LEU A 213 -63.87 2.93 -14.81
CA LEU A 213 -64.12 2.93 -16.26
C LEU A 213 -65.17 3.91 -16.83
N GLU A 214 -64.78 4.58 -17.91
CA GLU A 214 -65.70 4.97 -19.00
C GLU A 214 -64.98 4.85 -20.36
N THR A 215 -65.69 4.30 -21.33
CA THR A 215 -65.24 3.94 -22.68
C THR A 215 -65.61 5.03 -23.71
N VAL A 216 -64.93 5.00 -24.88
CA VAL A 216 -65.45 5.28 -26.25
C VAL A 216 -64.70 6.35 -27.09
N ASN A 217 -64.08 5.83 -28.17
CA ASN A 217 -63.90 6.27 -29.58
C ASN A 217 -63.20 7.58 -30.04
N LEU A 218 -62.15 7.32 -30.85
CA LEU A 218 -61.98 7.58 -32.31
C LEU A 218 -61.67 9.00 -32.85
N ASP A 219 -60.58 9.04 -33.62
CA ASP A 219 -60.15 9.94 -34.71
C ASP A 219 -60.05 11.45 -34.49
N ARG A 220 -58.79 11.96 -34.48
CA ARG A 220 -58.44 13.17 -35.25
C ARG A 220 -56.95 13.33 -35.55
N THR A 221 -56.65 13.10 -36.81
CA THR A 221 -55.66 13.65 -37.75
C THR A 221 -54.92 14.95 -37.36
N VAL A 222 -53.58 14.86 -37.39
CA VAL A 222 -52.59 15.78 -38.01
C VAL A 222 -52.24 17.13 -37.36
N HIS A 223 -50.91 17.33 -37.32
CA HIS A 223 -50.08 18.54 -37.51
C HIS A 223 -49.26 18.98 -36.30
N TRP A 224 -48.01 19.41 -36.60
CA TRP A 224 -46.95 19.95 -35.72
C TRP A 224 -46.08 18.85 -35.07
N THR A 225 -44.79 18.65 -35.37
CA THR A 225 -43.72 19.57 -35.83
C THR A 225 -42.59 18.80 -36.52
N ASN A 226 -42.08 19.37 -37.62
CA ASN A 226 -40.72 19.16 -38.13
C ASN A 226 -39.71 19.99 -37.30
N ASP A 227 -38.43 19.68 -37.49
CA ASP A 227 -37.19 20.21 -36.88
C ASP A 227 -36.64 19.25 -35.80
N VAL A 228 -35.52 18.53 -35.97
CA VAL A 228 -34.21 18.93 -36.51
C VAL A 228 -33.46 17.72 -37.12
N HIS A 229 -32.72 17.99 -38.20
CA HIS A 229 -31.74 17.14 -38.89
C HIS A 229 -30.75 16.40 -37.95
N ARG A 230 -30.59 15.08 -38.10
CA ARG A 230 -29.63 14.40 -39.01
C ARG A 230 -28.15 14.77 -38.76
N ARG A 231 -27.44 13.95 -37.98
CA ARG A 231 -26.02 13.62 -38.19
C ARG A 231 -25.81 12.12 -38.00
N GLN A 232 -25.63 11.42 -39.13
CA GLN A 232 -24.99 10.12 -39.17
C GLN A 232 -23.48 10.32 -39.03
N HIS A 233 -22.83 9.55 -38.15
CA HIS A 233 -21.45 9.12 -38.36
C HIS A 233 -21.40 7.60 -38.22
N SER A 234 -21.31 6.93 -39.37
CA SER A 234 -20.95 5.53 -39.49
C SER A 234 -19.44 5.38 -39.35
N SER A 235 -19.05 4.43 -38.49
CA SER A 235 -17.74 3.79 -38.45
C SER A 235 -17.73 2.54 -39.34
N ALA A 236 -16.54 1.95 -39.54
CA ALA A 236 -16.20 0.71 -40.27
C ALA A 236 -15.86 0.91 -41.76
N SER A 237 -14.95 0.18 -42.39
CA SER A 237 -13.96 -0.86 -42.05
C SER A 237 -13.24 -1.17 -43.37
N GLU A 238 -11.98 -1.61 -43.31
CA GLU A 238 -11.28 -2.22 -44.43
C GLU A 238 -12.00 -3.50 -44.93
N ARG A 239 -12.21 -3.63 -46.25
CA ARG A 239 -11.79 -4.80 -47.07
C ARG A 239 -12.18 -4.64 -48.56
N THR A 240 -11.16 -4.81 -49.40
CA THR A 240 -11.13 -5.29 -50.81
C THR A 240 -12.45 -5.51 -51.56
N LEU A 241 -12.57 -4.90 -52.77
CA LEU A 241 -13.03 -5.55 -54.01
C LEU A 241 -12.72 -4.67 -55.25
N PHE A 242 -12.35 -5.33 -56.35
CA PHE A 242 -11.99 -4.78 -57.67
C PHE A 242 -13.20 -4.30 -58.49
N SER A 243 -13.02 -3.22 -59.29
CA SER A 243 -13.59 -2.94 -60.65
C SER A 243 -13.45 -1.42 -60.93
N ALA A 244 -12.61 -0.90 -61.83
CA ALA A 244 -12.56 -0.92 -63.30
C ALA A 244 -13.56 0.05 -64.01
N PHE A 245 -12.99 1.08 -64.70
CA PHE A 245 -13.52 1.99 -65.76
C PHE A 245 -14.60 3.03 -65.35
N SER A 246 -14.64 4.32 -65.76
CA SER A 246 -13.88 5.23 -66.66
C SER A 246 -14.47 6.69 -66.49
N PRO A 247 -14.13 7.75 -67.27
CA PRO A 247 -13.67 9.04 -66.72
C PRO A 247 -14.43 10.31 -67.19
N THR A 248 -14.21 11.48 -66.56
CA THR A 248 -14.36 12.85 -67.15
C THR A 248 -13.73 13.90 -66.22
N LYS A 249 -12.56 14.51 -66.52
CA LYS A 249 -12.33 15.87 -67.09
C LYS A 249 -13.15 16.98 -66.41
N HIS A 250 -12.58 18.04 -65.82
CA HIS A 250 -11.70 19.06 -66.44
C HIS A 250 -11.01 19.98 -65.38
N SER A 251 -9.72 20.33 -65.61
CA SER A 251 -8.96 21.62 -65.45
C SER A 251 -9.30 22.62 -64.33
N ASP A 252 -8.42 23.41 -63.73
CA ASP A 252 -6.96 23.72 -63.77
C ASP A 252 -6.73 24.66 -62.56
N GLY A 253 -5.51 24.72 -61.98
CA GLY A 253 -5.14 25.87 -61.13
C GLY A 253 -4.29 25.56 -59.90
N VAL A 254 -3.00 25.39 -60.14
CA VAL A 254 -1.84 25.69 -59.27
C VAL A 254 -2.14 26.53 -58.01
N LEU A 255 -1.70 26.07 -56.83
CA LEU A 255 -0.79 26.78 -55.91
C LEU A 255 -0.44 25.91 -54.69
N ASP A 256 0.82 26.02 -54.28
CA ASP A 256 1.52 25.35 -53.18
C ASP A 256 0.72 25.22 -51.88
N ASP A 257 0.78 24.02 -51.29
CA ASP A 257 1.23 23.89 -49.90
C ASP A 257 1.78 22.47 -49.69
N MET A 258 3.09 22.39 -49.46
CA MET A 258 3.76 21.20 -48.97
C MET A 258 3.41 21.03 -47.48
N ASP A 259 2.37 20.26 -47.18
CA ASP A 259 2.18 19.74 -45.83
C ASP A 259 3.26 18.69 -45.55
N ILE A 260 4.25 19.12 -44.77
CA ILE A 260 5.28 18.26 -44.17
C ILE A 260 4.59 17.37 -43.14
N ASP A 261 4.63 16.08 -43.43
CA ASP A 261 4.31 14.96 -42.55
C ASP A 261 5.14 15.07 -41.25
N ASP A 262 4.50 15.35 -40.11
CA ASP A 262 5.12 15.27 -38.78
C ASP A 262 4.06 15.02 -37.67
N ASP A 263 3.60 13.77 -37.52
CA ASP A 263 3.03 13.30 -36.23
C ASP A 263 3.92 12.18 -35.66
N VAL A 264 5.14 12.54 -35.27
CA VAL A 264 5.94 11.76 -34.31
C VAL A 264 5.66 12.30 -32.91
N LYS A 265 4.56 11.86 -32.27
CA LYS A 265 4.37 12.03 -30.82
C LYS A 265 5.51 11.31 -30.07
N PRO A 266 6.37 12.02 -29.32
CA PRO A 266 7.52 11.40 -28.68
C PRO A 266 7.10 10.40 -27.60
N ARG A 267 7.85 9.31 -27.44
CA ARG A 267 7.71 8.28 -26.38
C ARG A 267 8.02 8.79 -24.95
N LEU A 268 8.32 10.08 -24.79
CA LEU A 268 8.70 10.73 -23.54
C LEU A 268 7.61 10.86 -22.43
N PRO A 269 6.28 10.88 -22.69
CA PRO A 269 5.30 11.11 -21.61
C PRO A 269 5.13 9.90 -20.68
N LEU A 270 5.35 8.67 -21.18
CA LEU A 270 5.23 7.46 -20.37
C LEU A 270 6.39 7.32 -19.38
N LEU A 271 7.63 7.53 -19.84
CA LEU A 271 8.82 7.47 -18.98
C LEU A 271 8.72 8.51 -17.86
N ARG A 272 8.28 9.73 -18.16
CA ARG A 272 8.08 10.80 -17.17
C ARG A 272 6.97 10.47 -16.16
N ARG A 273 5.90 9.77 -16.57
CA ARG A 273 4.86 9.29 -15.63
C ARG A 273 5.40 8.17 -14.74
N ILE A 274 6.13 7.22 -15.31
CA ILE A 274 6.75 6.12 -14.56
C ILE A 274 7.76 6.66 -13.55
N ALA A 275 8.63 7.58 -13.96
CA ALA A 275 9.66 8.15 -13.10
C ALA A 275 9.06 9.00 -11.96
N ARG A 276 7.99 9.78 -12.22
CA ARG A 276 7.23 10.46 -11.15
C ARG A 276 6.60 9.49 -10.16
N GLY A 277 5.95 8.44 -10.67
CA GLY A 277 5.36 7.39 -9.84
C GLY A 277 6.42 6.65 -9.02
N ALA A 278 7.56 6.33 -9.63
CA ALA A 278 8.70 5.68 -8.98
C ALA A 278 9.29 6.56 -7.88
N PHE A 279 9.44 7.87 -8.12
CA PHE A 279 9.92 8.82 -7.12
C PHE A 279 8.98 8.87 -5.91
N GLY A 280 7.68 9.11 -6.13
CA GLY A 280 6.69 9.17 -5.04
C GLY A 280 6.53 7.84 -4.29
N THR A 281 6.76 6.71 -4.98
CA THR A 281 6.78 5.38 -4.36
C THR A 281 8.05 5.19 -3.53
N ALA A 282 9.22 5.58 -4.04
CA ALA A 282 10.49 5.46 -3.32
C ALA A 282 10.50 6.31 -2.05
N GLU A 283 9.96 7.52 -2.10
CA GLU A 283 9.84 8.40 -0.93
C GLU A 283 8.97 7.78 0.18
N ARG A 284 7.83 7.19 -0.18
CA ARG A 284 6.96 6.46 0.77
C ARG A 284 7.60 5.17 1.26
N ALA A 285 8.37 4.49 0.41
CA ALA A 285 9.11 3.29 0.78
C ALA A 285 10.16 3.56 1.87
N LEU A 286 10.69 4.78 1.99
CA LEU A 286 11.61 5.15 3.07
C LEU A 286 10.99 5.03 4.47
N VAL A 287 9.68 5.25 4.61
CA VAL A 287 8.99 5.07 5.91
C VAL A 287 9.04 3.59 6.34
N PHE A 288 8.79 2.68 5.39
CA PHE A 288 8.93 1.24 5.64
C PHE A 288 10.39 0.82 5.83
N ALA A 289 11.33 1.43 5.09
CA ALA A 289 12.75 1.19 5.29
C ALA A 289 13.21 1.62 6.70
N GLY A 290 12.71 2.74 7.22
CA GLY A 290 12.93 3.18 8.60
C GLY A 290 12.38 2.18 9.63
N TYR A 291 11.21 1.60 9.39
CA TYR A 291 10.68 0.49 10.19
C TYR A 291 11.57 -0.76 10.15
N CYS A 292 12.06 -1.15 8.97
CA CYS A 292 13.02 -2.25 8.85
C CYS A 292 14.34 -1.94 9.61
N GLN A 293 14.80 -0.69 9.63
CA GLN A 293 15.95 -0.28 10.43
C GLN A 293 15.67 -0.40 11.93
N LEU A 294 14.49 0.02 12.40
CA LEU A 294 14.11 -0.15 13.80
C LEU A 294 14.09 -1.62 14.20
N LEU A 295 13.45 -2.49 13.40
CA LEU A 295 13.41 -3.92 13.68
C LEU A 295 14.80 -4.57 13.69
N THR A 296 15.61 -4.31 12.66
CA THR A 296 16.98 -4.86 12.61
C THR A 296 17.87 -4.30 13.72
N GLY A 297 17.65 -3.06 14.13
CA GLY A 297 18.31 -2.44 15.28
C GLY A 297 17.95 -3.14 16.59
N ILE A 298 16.67 -3.46 16.82
CA ILE A 298 16.22 -4.24 17.97
C ILE A 298 16.90 -5.61 17.98
N VAL A 299 16.92 -6.32 16.85
CA VAL A 299 17.57 -7.64 16.72
C VAL A 299 19.06 -7.58 17.04
N VAL A 300 19.77 -6.58 16.53
CA VAL A 300 21.20 -6.41 16.81
C VAL A 300 21.43 -6.06 18.28
N TYR A 301 20.63 -5.16 18.85
CA TYR A 301 20.80 -4.74 20.24
C TYR A 301 20.51 -5.88 21.23
N THR A 302 19.39 -6.58 21.07
CA THR A 302 19.03 -7.73 21.94
C THR A 302 19.89 -8.95 21.69
N GLY A 303 20.42 -9.08 20.48
CA GLY A 303 21.27 -10.17 20.04
C GLY A 303 20.53 -11.43 19.60
N GLY A 304 19.25 -11.31 19.28
CA GLY A 304 18.46 -12.40 18.70
C GLY A 304 18.83 -12.71 17.25
N CYS A 305 18.18 -13.73 16.72
CA CYS A 305 18.19 -14.18 15.34
C CYS A 305 19.57 -14.61 14.85
N ARG A 306 20.24 -15.44 15.67
CA ARG A 306 21.59 -15.95 15.40
C ARG A 306 21.62 -17.43 15.06
N GLN A 307 22.66 -17.83 14.32
CA GLN A 307 22.97 -19.24 14.05
C GLN A 307 21.74 -20.01 13.54
N SER A 308 21.34 -21.10 14.20
CA SER A 308 20.18 -21.91 13.81
C SER A 308 18.83 -21.17 13.91
N TYR A 309 18.75 -20.06 14.65
CA TYR A 309 17.51 -19.29 14.79
C TYR A 309 17.24 -18.33 13.63
N VAL A 310 18.21 -18.09 12.72
CA VAL A 310 18.10 -17.08 11.65
C VAL A 310 16.85 -17.32 10.79
N ASN A 311 16.64 -18.54 10.29
CA ASN A 311 15.53 -18.84 9.38
C ASN A 311 14.16 -18.73 10.08
N GLY A 312 14.06 -19.25 11.31
CA GLY A 312 12.84 -19.19 12.10
C GLY A 312 12.47 -17.74 12.48
N CYS A 313 13.46 -16.96 12.91
CA CYS A 313 13.28 -15.54 13.21
C CYS A 313 12.90 -14.75 11.95
N LEU A 314 13.60 -14.94 10.83
CA LEU A 314 13.33 -14.23 9.58
C LEU A 314 11.90 -14.49 9.08
N ALA A 315 11.42 -15.74 9.21
CA ALA A 315 10.04 -16.07 8.88
C ALA A 315 9.03 -15.28 9.71
N HIS A 316 9.21 -15.19 11.04
CA HIS A 316 8.32 -14.44 11.92
C HIS A 316 8.41 -12.93 11.71
N LEU A 317 9.63 -12.39 11.61
CA LEU A 317 9.86 -10.97 11.41
C LEU A 317 9.30 -10.49 10.08
N ILE A 318 9.60 -11.16 8.96
CA ILE A 318 9.11 -10.74 7.64
C ILE A 318 7.59 -10.90 7.54
N LYS A 319 7.05 -12.09 7.89
CA LYS A 319 5.61 -12.37 7.75
C LYS A 319 4.78 -11.49 8.69
N GLY A 320 5.20 -11.37 9.94
CA GLY A 320 4.55 -10.49 10.92
C GLY A 320 4.65 -9.02 10.53
N SER A 321 5.79 -8.56 9.98
CA SER A 321 5.96 -7.20 9.47
C SER A 321 5.03 -6.89 8.31
N ILE A 322 4.82 -7.83 7.39
CA ILE A 322 3.90 -7.64 6.27
C ILE A 322 2.48 -7.37 6.80
N PHE A 323 1.99 -8.19 7.74
CA PHE A 323 0.67 -7.98 8.33
C PHE A 323 0.59 -6.69 9.17
N TRP A 324 1.63 -6.38 9.95
CA TRP A 324 1.74 -5.13 10.71
C TRP A 324 1.63 -3.90 9.80
N CYS A 325 2.50 -3.82 8.80
CA CYS A 325 2.55 -2.70 7.85
C CYS A 325 1.27 -2.64 7.01
N TYR A 326 0.73 -3.78 6.58
CA TYR A 326 -0.51 -3.83 5.81
C TYR A 326 -1.70 -3.33 6.65
N GLY A 327 -1.79 -3.70 7.94
CA GLY A 327 -2.80 -3.17 8.85
C GLY A 327 -2.73 -1.65 9.02
N LEU A 328 -1.51 -1.09 9.17
CA LEU A 328 -1.32 0.37 9.24
C LEU A 328 -1.69 1.09 7.93
N VAL A 329 -1.31 0.54 6.78
CA VAL A 329 -1.69 1.09 5.46
C VAL A 329 -3.20 1.04 5.26
N THR A 330 -3.83 -0.06 5.68
CA THR A 330 -5.28 -0.22 5.63
C THR A 330 -6.00 0.80 6.50
N PHE A 331 -5.49 1.05 7.71
CA PHE A 331 -6.00 2.12 8.56
C PHE A 331 -5.80 3.51 7.93
N ALA A 332 -4.64 3.75 7.32
CA ALA A 332 -4.39 5.00 6.59
C ALA A 332 -5.35 5.20 5.39
N ARG A 333 -5.72 4.11 4.68
CA ARG A 333 -6.77 4.11 3.64
C ARG A 333 -8.13 4.44 4.22
N PHE A 334 -8.51 3.82 5.34
CA PHE A 334 -9.75 4.15 6.05
C PHE A 334 -9.83 5.65 6.38
N LEU A 335 -8.72 6.27 6.80
CA LEU A 335 -8.69 7.71 7.11
C LEU A 335 -8.80 8.63 5.88
N GLY A 336 -8.53 8.13 4.67
CA GLY A 336 -8.62 8.88 3.43
C GLY A 336 -7.35 8.90 2.57
N SER A 337 -6.29 8.17 2.95
CA SER A 337 -5.09 8.07 2.11
C SER A 337 -5.39 7.32 0.82
N PHE A 338 -4.81 7.76 -0.30
CA PHE A 338 -5.03 7.18 -1.63
C PHE A 338 -6.48 7.35 -2.15
N SER A 339 -7.21 8.36 -1.68
CA SER A 339 -8.54 8.68 -2.20
C SER A 339 -8.50 9.10 -3.67
N GLU A 340 -7.38 9.67 -4.12
CA GLU A 340 -7.11 9.98 -5.52
C GLU A 340 -7.11 8.74 -6.45
N LEU A 341 -6.80 7.56 -5.91
CA LEU A 341 -6.84 6.28 -6.64
C LEU A 341 -8.16 5.51 -6.44
N GLY A 342 -9.09 6.03 -5.61
CA GLY A 342 -10.29 5.31 -5.18
C GLY A 342 -10.03 4.21 -4.14
N TRP A 343 -8.85 4.21 -3.50
CA TRP A 343 -8.46 3.15 -2.55
C TRP A 343 -8.95 3.40 -1.11
N ALA A 344 -9.48 4.60 -0.85
CA ALA A 344 -10.01 5.02 0.44
C ALA A 344 -11.52 4.72 0.58
N TRP A 345 -11.97 3.60 0.01
CA TRP A 345 -13.39 3.20 0.00
C TRP A 345 -14.29 4.25 -0.66
N ASN A 346 -13.77 4.89 -1.71
CA ASN A 346 -14.42 5.98 -2.44
C ASN A 346 -14.36 5.73 -3.94
N ARG A 347 -15.19 6.44 -4.71
CA ARG A 347 -15.08 6.45 -6.17
C ARG A 347 -13.83 7.25 -6.57
N ALA A 348 -13.02 6.71 -7.48
CA ALA A 348 -11.89 7.45 -8.03
C ALA A 348 -12.38 8.74 -8.73
N PRO A 349 -11.80 9.91 -8.43
CA PRO A 349 -12.26 11.20 -8.96
C PRO A 349 -12.02 11.35 -10.47
N SER A 350 -10.91 10.82 -10.99
CA SER A 350 -10.60 10.83 -12.42
C SER A 350 -9.74 9.62 -12.78
N GLY A 351 -9.85 9.13 -14.01
CA GLY A 351 -9.01 8.06 -14.53
C GLY A 351 -9.44 6.64 -14.16
N ASP A 352 -8.79 5.67 -14.82
CA ASP A 352 -9.02 4.25 -14.66
C ASP A 352 -7.80 3.61 -13.99
N TYR A 353 -7.81 3.56 -12.66
CA TYR A 353 -6.72 3.01 -11.85
C TYR A 353 -6.99 1.55 -11.46
N PRO A 354 -5.94 0.73 -11.26
CA PRO A 354 -6.12 -0.59 -10.68
C PRO A 354 -6.76 -0.46 -9.28
N SER A 355 -7.75 -1.31 -9.00
CA SER A 355 -8.39 -1.36 -7.69
C SER A 355 -7.38 -1.74 -6.62
N ALA A 356 -7.60 -1.29 -5.39
CA ALA A 356 -6.74 -1.65 -4.27
C ALA A 356 -6.69 -3.18 -4.08
N GLU A 357 -7.83 -3.85 -4.25
CA GLU A 357 -7.95 -5.30 -4.12
C GLU A 357 -7.19 -6.07 -5.22
N PHE A 358 -7.02 -5.47 -6.42
CA PHE A 358 -6.14 -6.01 -7.45
C PHE A 358 -4.68 -5.98 -6.99
N VAL A 359 -4.24 -4.86 -6.40
CA VAL A 359 -2.88 -4.71 -5.87
C VAL A 359 -2.64 -5.66 -4.70
N GLU A 360 -3.61 -5.79 -3.79
CA GLU A 360 -3.54 -6.75 -2.68
C GLU A 360 -3.43 -8.20 -3.19
N SER A 361 -4.25 -8.56 -4.20
CA SER A 361 -4.19 -9.89 -4.83
C SER A 361 -2.85 -10.14 -5.53
N PHE A 362 -2.27 -9.12 -6.16
CA PHE A 362 -0.93 -9.20 -6.77
C PHE A 362 0.17 -9.40 -5.73
N VAL A 363 0.12 -8.70 -4.60
CA VAL A 363 1.08 -8.88 -3.50
C VAL A 363 0.97 -10.30 -2.92
N ILE A 364 -0.25 -10.79 -2.72
CA ILE A 364 -0.51 -12.16 -2.25
C ILE A 364 0.03 -13.20 -3.24
N PHE A 365 -0.20 -13.01 -4.54
CA PHE A 365 0.33 -13.86 -5.59
C PHE A 365 1.86 -13.91 -5.57
N LEU A 366 2.52 -12.74 -5.58
CA LEU A 366 3.96 -12.63 -5.62
C LEU A 366 4.60 -13.23 -4.36
N TYR A 367 4.01 -12.97 -3.19
CA TYR A 367 4.44 -13.56 -1.93
C TYR A 367 4.25 -15.08 -1.93
N GLY A 368 3.12 -15.60 -2.42
CA GLY A 368 2.88 -17.04 -2.54
C GLY A 368 3.94 -17.74 -3.40
N VAL A 369 4.18 -17.22 -4.60
CA VAL A 369 5.19 -17.76 -5.54
C VAL A 369 6.58 -17.80 -4.89
N THR A 370 7.00 -16.71 -4.26
CA THR A 370 8.33 -16.64 -3.65
C THR A 370 8.42 -17.54 -2.41
N ASN A 371 7.43 -17.51 -1.53
CA ASN A 371 7.45 -18.25 -0.27
C ASN A 371 7.36 -19.78 -0.45
N THR A 372 6.76 -20.28 -1.54
CA THR A 372 6.78 -21.72 -1.88
C THR A 372 8.21 -22.27 -1.94
N TRP A 373 9.16 -21.48 -2.43
CA TRP A 373 10.55 -21.89 -2.57
C TRP A 373 11.41 -21.53 -1.34
N MET A 374 11.06 -20.45 -0.64
CA MET A 374 11.80 -19.99 0.55
C MET A 374 11.74 -20.97 1.72
N GLU A 375 10.68 -21.78 1.85
CA GLU A 375 10.55 -22.77 2.93
C GLU A 375 11.63 -23.86 2.89
N ARG A 376 12.27 -24.07 1.73
CA ARG A 376 13.38 -25.02 1.54
C ARG A 376 14.76 -24.34 1.64
N PHE A 377 14.84 -23.06 2.03
CA PHE A 377 16.12 -22.41 2.25
C PHE A 377 16.85 -23.06 3.42
N GLY A 378 17.97 -23.72 3.11
CA GLY A 378 18.79 -24.48 4.07
C GLY A 378 18.67 -26.00 3.96
N ALA A 379 17.73 -26.52 3.15
CA ALA A 379 17.65 -27.96 2.85
C ALA A 379 18.57 -28.32 1.66
N HIS A 380 19.23 -29.46 1.72
CA HIS A 380 20.05 -30.00 0.64
C HIS A 380 19.18 -30.70 -0.42
N SER A 381 19.72 -30.80 -1.64
CA SER A 381 19.06 -31.52 -2.72
C SER A 381 18.91 -33.00 -2.35
N GLY A 382 17.66 -33.46 -2.20
CA GLY A 382 17.33 -34.84 -1.83
C GLY A 382 16.78 -35.01 -0.42
N ASP A 383 16.77 -33.95 0.41
CA ASP A 383 16.24 -34.04 1.77
C ASP A 383 14.72 -34.30 1.76
N PRO A 384 14.22 -35.23 2.60
CA PRO A 384 12.80 -35.54 2.68
C PRO A 384 12.00 -34.33 3.18
N TYR A 385 10.76 -34.20 2.72
CA TYR A 385 9.86 -33.15 3.22
C TYR A 385 9.35 -33.50 4.61
N THR A 386 9.50 -32.57 5.55
CA THR A 386 8.86 -32.70 6.87
C THR A 386 7.38 -32.31 6.81
N THR A 387 6.57 -32.81 7.74
CA THR A 387 5.14 -32.43 7.83
C THR A 387 4.95 -30.92 7.99
N LYS A 388 5.80 -30.27 8.79
CA LYS A 388 5.80 -28.80 8.98
C LYS A 388 6.08 -28.06 7.67
N GLN A 389 7.10 -28.50 6.92
CA GLN A 389 7.41 -27.93 5.60
C GLN A 389 6.24 -28.13 4.63
N MET A 390 5.62 -29.31 4.60
CA MET A 390 4.45 -29.56 3.75
C MET A 390 3.26 -28.67 4.12
N GLN A 391 3.00 -28.45 5.41
CA GLN A 391 1.96 -27.53 5.88
C GLN A 391 2.23 -26.09 5.41
N HIS A 392 3.46 -25.59 5.59
CA HIS A 392 3.83 -24.23 5.18
C HIS A 392 3.84 -24.03 3.66
N ILE A 393 4.37 -25.00 2.90
CA ILE A 393 4.36 -24.97 1.43
C ILE A 393 2.91 -24.98 0.91
N SER A 394 2.03 -25.78 1.51
CA SER A 394 0.61 -25.83 1.10
C SER A 394 -0.09 -24.48 1.29
N ILE A 395 0.21 -23.77 2.40
CA ILE A 395 -0.27 -22.40 2.61
C ILE A 395 0.30 -21.45 1.54
N ALA A 396 1.59 -21.55 1.20
CA ALA A 396 2.19 -20.72 0.15
C ALA A 396 1.54 -20.95 -1.24
N VAL A 397 1.24 -22.20 -1.58
CA VAL A 397 0.53 -22.57 -2.82
C VAL A 397 -0.89 -21.99 -2.84
N MET A 398 -1.59 -21.96 -1.70
CA MET A 398 -2.88 -21.27 -1.59
C MET A 398 -2.75 -19.78 -1.90
N PHE A 399 -1.74 -19.07 -1.36
CA PHE A 399 -1.49 -17.65 -1.68
C PHE A 399 -1.27 -17.45 -3.17
N TRP A 400 -0.50 -18.32 -3.80
CA TRP A 400 -0.22 -18.27 -5.23
C TRP A 400 -1.52 -18.31 -6.05
N PHE A 401 -2.33 -19.37 -5.92
CA PHE A 401 -3.51 -19.53 -6.77
C PHE A 401 -4.67 -18.60 -6.38
N ALA A 402 -4.87 -18.33 -5.09
CA ALA A 402 -5.92 -17.40 -4.64
C ALA A 402 -5.59 -15.95 -5.04
N GLY A 403 -4.32 -15.54 -4.98
CA GLY A 403 -3.88 -14.24 -5.49
C GLY A 403 -4.09 -14.11 -7.00
N LEU A 404 -3.75 -15.16 -7.77
CA LEU A 404 -4.00 -15.18 -9.22
C LEU A 404 -5.50 -15.07 -9.55
N LEU A 405 -6.35 -15.78 -8.81
CA LEU A 405 -7.80 -15.73 -8.97
C LEU A 405 -8.37 -14.36 -8.62
N GLY A 406 -7.89 -13.73 -7.53
CA GLY A 406 -8.25 -12.38 -7.15
C GLY A 406 -7.91 -11.35 -8.24
N MET A 407 -6.70 -11.41 -8.82
CA MET A 407 -6.33 -10.57 -9.96
C MET A 407 -7.21 -10.83 -11.19
N GLY A 408 -7.59 -12.10 -11.43
CA GLY A 408 -8.46 -12.50 -12.52
C GLY A 408 -9.85 -11.83 -12.45
N ILE A 409 -10.47 -11.81 -11.27
CA ILE A 409 -11.82 -11.24 -11.07
C ILE A 409 -11.81 -9.70 -11.19
N GLU A 410 -10.73 -9.07 -10.75
CA GLU A 410 -10.53 -7.63 -10.87
C GLU A 410 -10.16 -7.17 -12.29
N SER A 411 -9.68 -8.09 -13.13
CA SER A 411 -9.29 -7.77 -14.50
C SER A 411 -10.51 -7.51 -15.40
N LYS A 412 -10.57 -6.29 -15.96
CA LYS A 412 -11.60 -5.89 -16.94
C LYS A 412 -11.62 -6.80 -18.17
N ARG A 413 -10.46 -7.31 -18.59
CA ARG A 413 -10.37 -8.22 -19.75
C ARG A 413 -11.06 -9.55 -19.45
N VAL A 414 -10.74 -10.15 -18.31
CA VAL A 414 -11.36 -11.40 -17.87
C VAL A 414 -12.86 -11.21 -17.65
N ARG A 415 -13.27 -10.10 -17.03
CA ARG A 415 -14.70 -9.75 -16.87
C ARG A 415 -15.43 -9.66 -18.21
N ARG A 416 -14.82 -9.04 -19.22
CA ARG A 416 -15.37 -8.98 -20.59
C ARG A 416 -15.47 -10.38 -21.22
N TRP A 417 -14.48 -11.24 -21.03
CA TRP A 417 -14.52 -12.62 -21.53
C TRP A 417 -15.66 -13.42 -20.89
N LEU A 418 -15.85 -13.28 -19.58
CA LEU A 418 -16.94 -13.95 -18.86
C LEU A 418 -18.31 -13.40 -19.29
N ALA A 419 -18.42 -12.08 -19.43
CA ALA A 419 -19.64 -11.41 -19.88
C ALA A 419 -19.99 -11.71 -21.36
N ALA A 420 -19.00 -12.02 -22.20
CA ALA A 420 -19.22 -12.32 -23.61
C ALA A 420 -20.19 -13.49 -23.84
N SER A 421 -20.21 -14.47 -22.92
CA SER A 421 -21.16 -15.60 -22.97
C SER A 421 -22.62 -15.14 -22.81
N ALA A 422 -22.88 -14.22 -21.87
CA ALA A 422 -24.20 -13.63 -21.67
C ALA A 422 -24.58 -12.67 -22.82
N SER A 423 -23.63 -11.85 -23.28
CA SER A 423 -23.86 -10.93 -24.41
C SER A 423 -24.10 -11.64 -25.74
N ALA A 424 -23.49 -12.81 -25.97
CA ALA A 424 -23.72 -13.62 -27.17
C ALA A 424 -25.16 -14.13 -27.25
N THR A 425 -25.76 -14.47 -26.10
CA THR A 425 -27.17 -14.89 -26.01
C THR A 425 -28.11 -13.71 -26.31
N PHE A 426 -27.81 -12.52 -25.80
CA PHE A 426 -28.64 -11.32 -25.98
C PHE A 426 -28.60 -10.75 -27.41
N LYS A 427 -27.45 -10.77 -28.09
CA LYS A 427 -27.30 -10.31 -29.48
C LYS A 427 -28.20 -11.06 -30.49
N SER A 428 -28.66 -12.27 -30.14
CA SER A 428 -29.56 -13.07 -30.98
C SER A 428 -31.03 -12.61 -30.95
N ARG A 429 -31.43 -11.80 -29.95
CA ARG A 429 -32.86 -11.50 -29.67
C ARG A 429 -33.25 -10.03 -29.81
N ALA A 430 -32.34 -9.08 -29.63
CA ALA A 430 -32.65 -7.66 -29.72
C ALA A 430 -31.52 -6.92 -30.42
N GLY A 431 -31.85 -6.12 -31.42
CA GLY A 431 -30.90 -5.25 -32.09
C GLY A 431 -30.25 -4.30 -31.09
N GLN A 432 -28.93 -4.39 -30.95
CA GLN A 432 -27.97 -3.43 -30.41
C GLN A 432 -28.46 -2.39 -29.37
N GLU A 433 -29.22 -2.81 -28.35
CA GLU A 433 -29.46 -1.98 -27.17
C GLU A 433 -28.26 -2.08 -26.21
N THR A 434 -27.76 -0.94 -25.75
CA THR A 434 -26.64 -0.85 -24.80
C THR A 434 -27.11 -1.26 -23.41
N VAL A 435 -26.69 -2.44 -22.95
CA VAL A 435 -27.00 -2.96 -21.60
C VAL A 435 -26.21 -2.16 -20.56
N ALA A 436 -26.90 -1.62 -19.55
CA ALA A 436 -26.28 -0.93 -18.43
C ALA A 436 -25.50 -1.92 -17.53
N GLU A 437 -24.30 -1.53 -17.09
CA GLU A 437 -23.52 -2.32 -16.14
C GLU A 437 -24.20 -2.34 -14.76
N PRO A 438 -24.13 -3.45 -14.01
CA PRO A 438 -24.69 -3.52 -12.68
C PRO A 438 -23.96 -2.54 -11.73
N PRO A 439 -24.65 -1.94 -10.74
CA PRO A 439 -24.04 -1.00 -9.79
C PRO A 439 -22.86 -1.58 -9.00
N SER A 440 -22.82 -2.90 -8.83
CA SER A 440 -21.70 -3.61 -8.20
C SER A 440 -20.38 -3.54 -8.99
N TYR A 441 -20.37 -3.02 -10.21
CA TYR A 441 -19.14 -2.84 -11.00
C TYR A 441 -18.43 -1.51 -10.70
N ILE A 442 -19.08 -0.60 -9.95
CA ILE A 442 -18.52 0.70 -9.54
C ILE A 442 -17.35 0.51 -8.56
N PHE A 443 -17.38 -0.55 -7.75
CA PHE A 443 -16.41 -0.81 -6.69
C PHE A 443 -15.95 -2.27 -6.69
N SER A 444 -14.78 -2.54 -6.14
CA SER A 444 -14.23 -3.90 -6.01
C SER A 444 -14.68 -4.56 -4.70
N PHE A 445 -15.13 -5.81 -4.79
CA PHE A 445 -15.60 -6.60 -3.65
C PHE A 445 -14.83 -7.93 -3.54
N ASN A 446 -13.59 -7.96 -3.98
CA ASN A 446 -12.81 -9.18 -4.09
C ASN A 446 -12.52 -9.78 -2.70
N PRO A 447 -13.07 -10.96 -2.36
CA PRO A 447 -12.94 -11.53 -1.03
C PRO A 447 -11.66 -12.37 -0.85
N PHE A 448 -10.90 -12.62 -1.92
CA PHE A 448 -9.74 -13.53 -1.89
C PHE A 448 -8.61 -13.04 -0.98
N PRO A 449 -8.25 -11.74 -0.94
CA PRO A 449 -7.25 -11.27 0.01
C PRO A 449 -7.60 -11.57 1.47
N ALA A 450 -8.84 -11.27 1.86
CA ALA A 450 -9.35 -11.57 3.20
C ALA A 450 -9.35 -13.09 3.47
N LEU A 451 -9.84 -13.89 2.52
CA LEU A 451 -9.90 -15.36 2.63
C LEU A 451 -8.52 -15.97 2.88
N VAL A 452 -7.52 -15.57 2.11
CA VAL A 452 -6.15 -16.09 2.24
C VAL A 452 -5.59 -15.82 3.62
N ILE A 453 -5.76 -14.59 4.13
CA ILE A 453 -5.27 -14.20 5.46
C ILE A 453 -6.06 -14.91 6.57
N GLY A 454 -7.39 -15.00 6.45
CA GLY A 454 -8.26 -15.66 7.42
C GLY A 454 -8.01 -17.16 7.54
N VAL A 455 -7.90 -17.87 6.41
CA VAL A 455 -7.57 -19.30 6.38
C VAL A 455 -6.18 -19.55 6.96
N THR A 456 -5.22 -18.66 6.69
CA THR A 456 -3.89 -18.74 7.31
C THR A 456 -3.98 -18.60 8.83
N GLY A 457 -4.72 -17.60 9.32
CA GLY A 457 -4.95 -17.41 10.76
C GLY A 457 -5.59 -18.64 11.41
N ALA A 458 -6.63 -19.19 10.80
CA ALA A 458 -7.29 -20.41 11.28
C ALA A 458 -6.34 -21.62 11.29
N ALA A 459 -5.64 -21.89 10.19
CA ALA A 459 -4.70 -23.02 10.10
C ALA A 459 -3.56 -22.91 11.12
N MET A 460 -3.03 -21.70 11.33
CA MET A 460 -1.91 -21.46 12.24
C MET A 460 -2.33 -21.42 13.70
N SER A 461 -3.60 -21.11 13.99
CA SER A 461 -4.15 -21.26 15.35
C SER A 461 -4.20 -22.71 15.84
N ALA A 462 -4.20 -23.67 14.91
CA ALA A 462 -4.13 -25.10 15.18
C ALA A 462 -2.72 -25.69 14.98
N HIS A 463 -1.70 -24.84 14.77
CA HIS A 463 -0.34 -25.29 14.52
C HIS A 463 0.31 -25.81 15.81
N ALA A 464 0.80 -27.05 15.77
CA ALA A 464 1.49 -27.66 16.89
C ALA A 464 2.82 -26.94 17.17
N GLN A 465 3.14 -26.73 18.45
CA GLN A 465 4.41 -26.17 18.93
C GLN A 465 4.92 -27.01 20.10
N THR A 466 6.21 -26.90 20.40
CA THR A 466 6.86 -27.69 21.46
C THR A 466 6.36 -27.30 22.86
N TYR A 467 6.22 -25.99 23.12
CA TYR A 467 5.83 -25.46 24.44
C TYR A 467 4.40 -24.92 24.43
N LEU A 468 3.68 -25.08 25.55
CA LEU A 468 2.29 -24.62 25.68
C LEU A 468 2.16 -23.11 25.40
N PHE A 469 3.09 -22.32 25.93
CA PHE A 469 3.12 -20.88 25.69
C PHE A 469 3.24 -20.55 24.19
N GLN A 470 4.07 -21.30 23.45
CA GLN A 470 4.21 -21.13 21.99
C GLN A 470 2.92 -21.49 21.25
N VAL A 471 2.21 -22.56 21.66
CA VAL A 471 0.89 -22.90 21.11
C VAL A 471 -0.10 -21.76 21.35
N GLN A 472 -0.15 -21.23 22.57
CA GLN A 472 -1.11 -20.19 22.93
C GLN A 472 -0.86 -18.87 22.19
N ILE A 473 0.40 -18.43 22.08
CA ILE A 473 0.72 -17.20 21.32
C ILE A 473 0.46 -17.37 19.82
N HIS A 474 0.64 -18.59 19.27
CA HIS A 474 0.27 -18.92 17.89
C HIS A 474 -1.24 -18.89 17.65
N ALA A 475 -2.01 -19.45 18.58
CA ALA A 475 -3.46 -19.34 18.59
C ALA A 475 -3.91 -17.87 18.65
N LEU A 476 -3.29 -17.07 19.51
CA LEU A 476 -3.62 -15.66 19.67
C LEU A 476 -3.48 -14.88 18.35
N TRP A 477 -2.32 -14.92 17.70
CA TRP A 477 -2.17 -14.19 16.43
C TRP A 477 -3.02 -14.79 15.31
N GLY A 478 -3.23 -16.11 15.31
CA GLY A 478 -4.10 -16.79 14.36
C GLY A 478 -5.56 -16.31 14.45
N TYR A 479 -6.09 -16.16 15.67
CA TYR A 479 -7.44 -15.62 15.89
C TYR A 479 -7.55 -14.15 15.52
N LEU A 480 -6.51 -13.33 15.74
CA LEU A 480 -6.49 -11.93 15.31
C LEU A 480 -6.57 -11.81 13.78
N LEU A 481 -5.81 -12.63 13.02
CA LEU A 481 -5.90 -12.64 11.56
C LEU A 481 -7.25 -13.18 11.04
N LEU A 482 -7.83 -14.16 11.73
CA LEU A 482 -9.19 -14.64 11.41
C LEU A 482 -10.24 -13.54 11.63
N ALA A 483 -10.14 -12.79 12.74
CA ALA A 483 -11.03 -11.66 13.04
C ALA A 483 -10.93 -10.57 11.97
N PHE A 484 -9.72 -10.26 11.48
CA PHE A 484 -9.54 -9.37 10.33
C PHE A 484 -10.36 -9.84 9.11
N SER A 485 -10.24 -11.12 8.72
CA SER A 485 -10.95 -11.66 7.56
C SER A 485 -12.47 -11.52 7.69
N ILE A 486 -13.02 -11.87 8.86
CA ILE A 486 -14.45 -11.77 9.14
C ILE A 486 -14.92 -10.32 9.00
N LEU A 487 -14.20 -9.37 9.61
CA LEU A 487 -14.55 -7.95 9.56
C LEU A 487 -14.38 -7.34 8.15
N ARG A 488 -13.38 -7.80 7.39
CA ARG A 488 -13.20 -7.38 5.99
C ARG A 488 -14.33 -7.91 5.09
N TRP A 489 -14.78 -9.15 5.29
CA TRP A 489 -15.98 -9.65 4.61
C TRP A 489 -17.24 -8.88 4.97
N LEU A 490 -17.42 -8.52 6.24
CA LEU A 490 -18.53 -7.64 6.65
C LEU A 490 -18.43 -6.26 5.97
N THR A 491 -17.22 -5.72 5.82
CA THR A 491 -16.99 -4.48 5.05
C THR A 491 -17.47 -4.64 3.61
N TYR A 492 -17.05 -5.69 2.90
CA TYR A 492 -17.51 -5.93 1.54
C TYR A 492 -19.02 -6.13 1.47
N PHE A 493 -19.63 -6.83 2.44
CA PHE A 493 -21.07 -7.03 2.51
C PHE A 493 -21.83 -5.70 2.64
N PHE A 494 -21.44 -4.83 3.58
CA PHE A 494 -22.10 -3.53 3.77
C PHE A 494 -21.89 -2.59 2.59
N VAL A 495 -20.69 -2.55 2.02
CA VAL A 495 -20.40 -1.73 0.84
C VAL A 495 -21.09 -2.30 -0.41
N TRP A 496 -21.34 -3.62 -0.47
CA TRP A 496 -22.12 -4.22 -1.55
C TRP A 496 -23.60 -3.84 -1.46
N LEU A 497 -24.16 -3.74 -0.25
CA LEU A 497 -25.52 -3.24 -0.02
C LEU A 497 -25.66 -1.75 -0.38
N GLY A 498 -24.61 -0.95 -0.16
CA GLY A 498 -24.58 0.49 -0.45
C GLY A 498 -23.24 0.91 -1.04
N PRO A 499 -23.02 0.77 -2.37
CA PRO A 499 -21.75 1.09 -2.99
C PRO A 499 -21.41 2.59 -2.89
N PRO A 500 -20.12 2.96 -2.84
CA PRO A 500 -19.71 4.35 -2.67
C PRO A 500 -19.95 5.13 -3.96
N HIS A 501 -20.81 6.14 -3.90
CA HIS A 501 -21.06 7.05 -5.03
C HIS A 501 -20.20 8.31 -5.00
N SER A 502 -19.70 8.69 -3.82
CA SER A 502 -18.92 9.91 -3.61
C SER A 502 -17.43 9.71 -3.84
N ILE A 503 -16.75 10.79 -4.21
CA ILE A 503 -15.28 10.87 -4.22
C ILE A 503 -14.69 10.95 -2.81
N LEU A 504 -15.53 11.24 -1.80
CA LEU A 504 -15.11 11.33 -0.41
C LEU A 504 -14.98 9.94 0.23
N PRO A 505 -14.03 9.73 1.15
CA PRO A 505 -13.89 8.46 1.87
C PRO A 505 -15.16 8.08 2.64
N SER A 506 -15.68 6.88 2.41
CA SER A 506 -16.92 6.39 3.06
C SER A 506 -16.73 5.91 4.50
N ARG A 507 -15.49 5.59 4.91
CA ARG A 507 -15.11 5.20 6.29
C ARG A 507 -15.98 4.08 6.89
N PRO A 508 -16.01 2.88 6.28
CA PRO A 508 -16.77 1.76 6.82
C PRO A 508 -16.24 1.36 8.22
N PRO A 509 -17.08 1.26 9.27
CA PRO A 509 -16.64 1.08 10.65
C PRO A 509 -15.96 -0.28 10.87
N THR A 510 -16.43 -1.33 10.19
CA THR A 510 -15.83 -2.67 10.23
C THR A 510 -14.40 -2.68 9.70
N GLU A 511 -14.03 -1.71 8.86
CA GLU A 511 -12.69 -1.62 8.30
C GLU A 511 -11.66 -1.02 9.26
N ALA A 512 -12.08 -0.09 10.11
CA ALA A 512 -11.21 0.39 11.18
C ALA A 512 -10.81 -0.76 12.13
N LEU A 513 -11.79 -1.62 12.45
CA LEU A 513 -11.55 -2.80 13.27
C LEU A 513 -10.74 -3.87 12.53
N SER A 514 -11.05 -4.15 11.26
CA SER A 514 -10.28 -5.11 10.45
C SER A 514 -8.79 -4.72 10.43
N SER A 515 -8.50 -3.44 10.15
CA SER A 515 -7.14 -2.89 10.13
C SER A 515 -6.42 -3.12 11.46
N PHE A 516 -7.12 -2.91 12.59
CA PHE A 516 -6.58 -3.09 13.93
C PHE A 516 -6.20 -4.55 14.20
N PHE A 517 -7.11 -5.48 13.90
CA PHE A 517 -6.86 -6.91 14.10
C PHE A 517 -5.72 -7.44 13.23
N LEU A 518 -5.62 -6.95 11.98
CA LEU A 518 -4.52 -7.29 11.08
C LEU A 518 -3.17 -6.80 11.61
N ALA A 519 -3.10 -5.52 12.04
CA ALA A 519 -1.89 -4.95 12.60
C ALA A 519 -1.50 -5.69 13.90
N CYS A 520 -2.44 -5.80 14.86
CA CYS A 520 -2.20 -6.46 16.14
C CYS A 520 -1.80 -7.94 15.96
N GLY A 521 -2.41 -8.64 15.01
CA GLY A 521 -2.04 -10.02 14.63
C GLY A 521 -0.62 -10.09 14.08
N GLY A 522 -0.25 -9.19 13.17
CA GLY A 522 1.12 -9.09 12.64
C GLY A 522 2.17 -8.83 13.70
N LEU A 523 1.90 -7.93 14.65
CA LEU A 523 2.82 -7.65 15.76
C LEU A 523 2.95 -8.82 16.74
N THR A 524 1.83 -9.49 17.04
CA THR A 524 1.85 -10.69 17.91
C THR A 524 2.59 -11.84 17.23
N PHE A 525 2.50 -11.96 15.90
CA PHE A 525 3.30 -12.89 15.13
C PHE A 525 4.80 -12.56 15.20
N ILE A 526 5.19 -11.28 15.18
CA ILE A 526 6.59 -10.88 15.46
C ILE A 526 7.02 -11.35 16.86
N PHE A 527 6.16 -11.22 17.87
CA PHE A 527 6.47 -11.65 19.24
C PHE A 527 6.53 -13.16 19.44
N SER A 528 5.95 -13.97 18.54
CA SER A 528 5.96 -15.43 18.66
C SER A 528 7.26 -16.11 18.17
N THR A 529 8.33 -15.36 17.92
CA THR A 529 9.65 -15.95 17.63
C THR A 529 10.13 -16.86 18.77
N GLU A 530 10.77 -17.97 18.43
CA GLU A 530 11.28 -18.94 19.41
C GLU A 530 12.15 -18.28 20.48
N GLU A 531 13.09 -17.40 20.11
CA GLU A 531 13.98 -16.73 21.05
C GLU A 531 13.25 -15.80 22.03
N ILE A 532 12.23 -15.05 21.57
CA ILE A 532 11.41 -14.23 22.47
C ILE A 532 10.63 -15.13 23.42
N THR A 533 10.07 -16.24 22.93
CA THR A 533 9.33 -17.17 23.78
C THR A 533 10.21 -17.88 24.80
N PHE A 534 11.44 -18.27 24.43
CA PHE A 534 12.43 -18.83 25.35
C PHE A 534 12.88 -17.80 26.38
N ALA A 535 13.12 -16.56 25.98
CA ALA A 535 13.47 -15.49 26.90
C ALA A 535 12.34 -15.18 27.90
N ALA A 536 11.08 -15.24 27.45
CA ALA A 536 9.91 -15.08 28.31
C ALA A 536 9.82 -16.21 29.35
N MET A 537 9.94 -17.46 28.92
CA MET A 537 9.90 -18.64 29.80
C MET A 537 11.08 -18.64 30.79
N ARG A 538 12.30 -18.33 30.35
CA ARG A 538 13.50 -18.21 31.23
C ARG A 538 13.31 -17.18 32.34
N ARG A 539 12.56 -16.12 32.07
CA ARG A 539 12.29 -15.04 33.03
C ARG A 539 10.99 -15.23 33.82
N GLY A 540 10.26 -16.34 33.60
CA GLY A 540 8.95 -16.59 34.21
C GLY A 540 7.90 -15.54 33.85
N ARG A 541 7.95 -15.02 32.62
CA ARG A 541 7.04 -13.99 32.07
C ARG A 541 6.32 -14.46 30.81
N ASP A 542 6.10 -15.75 30.69
CA ASP A 542 5.38 -16.45 29.62
C ASP A 542 3.85 -16.34 29.74
N ASP A 543 3.36 -15.17 30.16
CA ASP A 543 1.93 -14.87 30.23
C ASP A 543 1.42 -14.33 28.89
N VAL A 544 0.50 -15.06 28.25
CA VAL A 544 -0.12 -14.67 26.97
C VAL A 544 -0.85 -13.33 27.09
N MET A 545 -1.45 -13.02 28.24
CA MET A 545 -2.13 -11.75 28.46
C MET A 545 -1.15 -10.56 28.42
N LEU A 546 0.07 -10.73 28.93
CA LEU A 546 1.13 -9.72 28.84
C LEU A 546 1.43 -9.38 27.39
N PHE A 547 1.66 -10.39 26.55
CA PHE A 547 1.95 -10.21 25.13
C PHE A 547 0.77 -9.60 24.36
N MET A 548 -0.45 -10.05 24.66
CA MET A 548 -1.67 -9.49 24.07
C MET A 548 -1.80 -7.99 24.40
N ASN A 549 -1.69 -7.63 25.69
CA ASN A 549 -1.83 -6.23 26.13
C ASN A 549 -0.73 -5.34 25.54
N LEU A 550 0.50 -5.84 25.47
CA LEU A 550 1.61 -5.12 24.82
C LEU A 550 1.35 -4.92 23.33
N SER A 551 0.93 -5.96 22.60
CA SER A 551 0.57 -5.87 21.18
C SER A 551 -0.56 -4.86 20.94
N VAL A 552 -1.62 -4.91 21.75
CA VAL A 552 -2.76 -3.98 21.66
C VAL A 552 -2.31 -2.55 21.92
N ALA A 553 -1.53 -2.31 22.99
CA ALA A 553 -1.05 -0.97 23.34
C ALA A 553 -0.17 -0.37 22.23
N LEU A 554 0.77 -1.15 21.69
CA LEU A 554 1.63 -0.72 20.58
C LEU A 554 0.85 -0.50 19.29
N THR A 555 -0.16 -1.33 19.00
CA THR A 555 -1.05 -1.14 17.85
C THR A 555 -1.85 0.15 17.97
N CYS A 556 -2.45 0.42 19.14
CA CYS A 556 -3.15 1.68 19.41
C CYS A 556 -2.23 2.89 19.27
N PHE A 557 -1.01 2.82 19.81
CA PHE A 557 -0.01 3.87 19.65
C PHE A 557 0.34 4.12 18.17
N ALA A 558 0.56 3.06 17.39
CA ALA A 558 0.84 3.17 15.96
C ALA A 558 -0.35 3.72 15.16
N PHE A 559 -1.59 3.42 15.59
CA PHE A 559 -2.81 3.99 14.99
C PHE A 559 -2.94 5.47 15.31
N CYS A 560 -2.68 5.90 16.54
CA CYS A 560 -2.62 7.32 16.90
C CYS A 560 -1.56 8.05 16.06
N TRP A 561 -0.37 7.46 15.92
CA TRP A 561 0.67 8.01 15.06
C TRP A 561 0.23 8.13 13.59
N THR A 562 -0.36 7.07 13.03
CA THR A 562 -0.88 7.06 11.65
C THR A 562 -1.97 8.12 11.46
N PHE A 563 -2.87 8.26 12.44
CA PHE A 563 -3.88 9.30 12.46
C PHE A 563 -3.26 10.69 12.43
N CYS A 564 -2.27 10.98 13.29
CA CYS A 564 -1.58 12.26 13.31
C CYS A 564 -0.92 12.58 11.96
N VAL A 565 -0.26 11.62 11.32
CA VAL A 565 0.37 11.80 10.00
C VAL A 565 -0.65 12.12 8.91
N VAL A 566 -1.74 11.33 8.81
CA VAL A 566 -2.78 11.54 7.80
C VAL A 566 -3.57 12.82 8.06
N ALA A 567 -3.90 13.12 9.32
CA ALA A 567 -4.59 14.34 9.73
C ALA A 567 -3.74 15.59 9.43
N PHE A 568 -2.43 15.54 9.71
CA PHE A 568 -1.52 16.64 9.38
C PHE A 568 -1.47 16.91 7.87
N LYS A 569 -1.37 15.87 7.05
CA LYS A 569 -1.45 16.00 5.58
C LYS A 569 -2.80 16.59 5.14
N GLY A 570 -3.91 16.11 5.71
CA GLY A 570 -5.25 16.62 5.42
C GLY A 570 -5.43 18.09 5.79
N TRP A 571 -4.91 18.50 6.95
CA TRP A 571 -4.92 19.88 7.43
C TRP A 571 -4.09 20.83 6.54
N LEU A 572 -2.92 20.38 6.05
CA LEU A 572 -2.14 21.16 5.10
C LEU A 572 -2.88 21.36 3.77
N ARG A 573 -3.55 20.31 3.27
CA ARG A 573 -4.35 20.39 2.03
C ARG A 573 -5.57 21.30 2.17
N SER A 574 -6.28 21.25 3.29
CA SER A 574 -7.47 22.09 3.50
C SER A 574 -7.16 23.59 3.57
N ARG A 575 -5.93 23.97 3.91
CA ARG A 575 -5.47 25.37 3.85
C ARG A 575 -4.99 25.81 2.47
N SER A 576 -4.64 24.84 1.62
CA SER A 576 -4.11 25.11 0.28
C SER A 576 -5.21 25.19 -0.78
N ASN A 577 -6.32 24.49 -0.56
CA ASN A 577 -7.47 24.43 -1.47
C ASN A 577 -8.67 25.18 -0.87
N PRO A 578 -9.52 25.82 -1.69
CA PRO A 578 -10.74 26.45 -1.22
C PRO A 578 -11.68 25.42 -0.55
N PRO A 579 -12.48 25.82 0.45
CA PRO A 579 -13.42 24.93 1.10
C PRO A 579 -14.47 24.44 0.09
N LEU A 580 -14.62 23.11 -0.02
CA LEU A 580 -15.68 22.51 -0.82
C LEU A 580 -17.03 22.76 -0.13
N SER A 581 -18.00 23.30 -0.88
CA SER A 581 -19.39 23.34 -0.45
C SER A 581 -19.99 21.95 -0.59
N TYR A 582 -20.49 21.38 0.50
CA TYR A 582 -21.13 20.06 0.49
C TYR A 582 -22.64 20.23 0.44
N HIS A 583 -23.29 19.62 -0.53
CA HIS A 583 -24.73 19.37 -0.45
C HIS A 583 -24.97 18.12 0.39
N ASN A 584 -25.87 18.24 1.37
CA ASN A 584 -26.27 17.09 2.17
C ASN A 584 -27.02 16.12 1.26
N SER A 585 -26.54 14.87 1.18
CA SER A 585 -27.13 13.83 0.33
C SER A 585 -28.30 13.10 1.01
N ALA A 586 -28.70 13.57 2.20
CA ALA A 586 -29.76 13.00 3.04
C ALA A 586 -31.01 13.87 3.05
#